data_AF-A0A7K1EJ90-F1
#
_entry.id   AF-A0A7K1EJ90-F1
#
_cell.length_a   1.000
_cell.length_b   1.000
_cell.length_c   1.000
_cell.angle_alpha   90.00
_cell.angle_beta   90.00
_cell.angle_gamma   90.00
#
_symmetry.space_group_name_H-M   'P 1'
#
loop_
_entity.id
_entity.type
_entity.pdbx_description
1 polymer ?
#
loop_
_entity_poly.entity_id
_entity_poly.type
_entity_poly.pdbx_seq_one_letter_code
_entity_poly.pdbx_strand_id
1 'polypeptide(L)'
;MSSAVKSDTVVVRLYGFPRVENFKGDEAMFRKSRALELLVWLSLNKERPRRSAARTALWEYAVSDATFCTVISDMRRGLQELSPRSSSTDWFRPTYTDAITMDTELVTDAELIMQRLETFRKDPNMWKELADVLFTIRDAPFAGTEFSWADLDGTTTRLTILAIEASSTLAQWARDRGDSSLALRATSAGLKVLPGCEELLEIEQSFLPAVSTSRSRRFG
;
A
#
# COMPACT_ATOMS: atom_id res chain seq x y z
N MET A 1 10.15 -8.49 19.15
CA MET A 1 8.95 -9.35 19.02
C MET A 1 8.46 -9.18 17.60
N SER A 2 8.74 -10.14 16.72
CA SER A 2 8.18 -10.15 15.37
C SER A 2 6.66 -10.26 15.52
N SER A 3 5.93 -9.21 15.16
CA SER A 3 4.47 -9.31 15.04
C SER A 3 4.21 -10.18 13.82
N ALA A 4 4.13 -11.49 14.05
CA ALA A 4 3.62 -12.43 13.08
C ALA A 4 2.17 -12.01 12.78
N VAL A 5 1.97 -11.46 11.60
CA VAL A 5 0.65 -11.13 11.07
C VAL A 5 -0.22 -12.37 11.23
N LYS A 6 -1.32 -12.28 11.98
CA LYS A 6 -2.19 -13.43 12.27
C LYS A 6 -2.72 -14.00 10.96
N SER A 7 -2.97 -15.31 10.94
CA SER A 7 -3.53 -16.03 9.78
C SER A 7 -4.86 -15.48 9.27
N ASP A 8 -5.53 -14.61 10.01
CA ASP A 8 -6.85 -14.08 9.61
C ASP A 8 -6.77 -12.60 9.18
N THR A 9 -5.56 -12.06 9.06
CA THR A 9 -5.34 -10.67 8.65
C THR A 9 -5.68 -10.49 7.17
N VAL A 10 -6.43 -9.42 6.89
CA VAL A 10 -6.70 -8.98 5.52
C VAL A 10 -5.86 -7.74 5.22
N VAL A 11 -5.18 -7.78 4.08
CA VAL A 11 -4.29 -6.71 3.61
C VAL A 11 -4.97 -5.96 2.46
N VAL A 12 -5.14 -4.65 2.63
CA VAL A 12 -5.51 -3.74 1.54
C VAL A 12 -4.23 -3.29 0.85
N ARG A 13 -4.06 -3.67 -0.42
CA ARG A 13 -2.92 -3.29 -1.24
C ARG A 13 -3.19 -1.95 -1.89
N LEU A 14 -2.44 -0.92 -1.50
CA LEU A 14 -2.61 0.44 -1.98
C LEU A 14 -1.64 0.78 -3.12
N TYR A 15 -0.46 0.15 -3.15
CA TYR A 15 0.55 0.38 -4.19
C TYR A 15 0.22 -0.43 -5.46
N GLY A 16 -0.19 0.26 -6.52
CA GLY A 16 -0.82 -0.30 -7.70
C GLY A 16 -2.35 -0.24 -7.68
N PHE A 17 -2.98 -0.94 -8.64
CA PHE A 17 -4.44 -1.05 -8.66
C PHE A 17 -4.94 -1.65 -7.33
N PRO A 18 -5.84 -0.97 -6.60
CA PRO A 18 -6.22 -1.40 -5.26
C PRO A 18 -6.84 -2.78 -5.27
N ARG A 19 -6.46 -3.60 -4.29
CA ARG A 19 -7.03 -4.93 -4.11
C ARG A 19 -6.92 -5.35 -2.66
N VAL A 20 -7.63 -6.40 -2.29
CA VAL A 20 -7.77 -6.84 -0.91
C VAL A 20 -7.46 -8.32 -0.87
N GLU A 21 -6.45 -8.69 -0.10
CA GLU A 21 -5.93 -10.06 -0.07
C GLU A 21 -5.96 -10.63 1.36
N ASN A 22 -6.14 -11.94 1.49
CA ASN A 22 -5.82 -12.63 2.73
C ASN A 22 -4.35 -13.11 2.72
N PHE A 23 -3.86 -13.66 3.83
CA PHE A 23 -2.48 -14.17 3.92
C PHE A 23 -2.17 -15.33 2.95
N LYS A 24 -3.19 -16.00 2.39
CA LYS A 24 -3.02 -17.09 1.42
C LYS A 24 -2.83 -16.57 -0.01
N GLY A 25 -3.01 -15.26 -0.21
CA GLY A 25 -2.97 -14.63 -1.52
C GLY A 25 -4.30 -14.72 -2.28
N ASP A 26 -5.38 -15.18 -1.64
CA ASP A 26 -6.72 -15.07 -2.23
C ASP A 26 -7.12 -13.59 -2.26
N GLU A 27 -7.86 -13.17 -3.30
CA GLU A 27 -8.29 -11.78 -3.49
C GLU A 27 -9.81 -11.64 -3.31
N ALA A 28 -10.26 -10.59 -2.62
CA ALA A 28 -11.68 -10.30 -2.47
C ALA A 28 -12.29 -9.78 -3.78
N MET A 29 -13.45 -10.31 -4.15
CA MET A 29 -14.18 -9.91 -5.35
C MET A 29 -15.41 -9.06 -5.00
N PHE A 30 -15.39 -7.80 -5.45
CA PHE A 30 -16.49 -6.86 -5.27
C PHE A 30 -17.31 -6.73 -6.57
N ARG A 31 -18.64 -6.70 -6.44
CA ARG A 31 -19.53 -6.49 -7.59
C ARG A 31 -19.64 -5.02 -7.95
N LYS A 32 -19.40 -4.13 -6.98
CA LYS A 32 -19.45 -2.68 -7.14
C LYS A 32 -18.06 -2.10 -6.95
N SER A 33 -17.58 -1.31 -7.90
CA SER A 33 -16.28 -0.60 -7.79
C SER A 33 -16.19 0.24 -6.52
N ARG A 34 -17.28 0.93 -6.15
CA ARG A 34 -17.37 1.73 -4.91
C ARG A 34 -17.22 0.92 -3.62
N ALA A 35 -17.42 -0.41 -3.64
CA ALA A 35 -17.21 -1.23 -2.45
C ALA A 35 -15.72 -1.40 -2.13
N LEU A 36 -14.88 -1.59 -3.15
CA LEU A 36 -13.43 -1.61 -3.01
C LEU A 36 -12.92 -0.25 -2.53
N GLU A 37 -13.36 0.83 -3.17
CA GLU A 37 -12.96 2.19 -2.78
C GLU A 37 -13.38 2.55 -1.36
N LEU A 38 -14.60 2.16 -0.94
CA LEU A 38 -15.06 2.37 0.43
C LEU A 38 -14.14 1.66 1.41
N LEU A 39 -13.75 0.43 1.12
CA LEU A 39 -12.84 -0.33 1.97
C LEU A 39 -11.45 0.30 2.03
N VAL A 40 -10.92 0.79 0.89
CA VAL A 40 -9.67 1.54 0.83
C VAL A 40 -9.76 2.79 1.70
N TRP A 41 -10.81 3.60 1.54
CA TRP A 41 -11.01 4.80 2.34
C TRP A 41 -11.10 4.49 3.85
N LEU A 42 -11.86 3.46 4.22
CA LEU A 42 -11.98 3.01 5.61
C LEU A 42 -10.65 2.54 6.18
N SER A 43 -9.84 1.83 5.40
CA SER A 43 -8.51 1.36 5.80
C SER A 43 -7.52 2.49 6.09
N LEU A 44 -7.74 3.66 5.49
CA LEU A 44 -6.91 4.86 5.69
C LEU A 44 -7.47 5.82 6.74
N ASN A 45 -8.74 5.64 7.14
CA ASN A 45 -9.46 6.52 8.06
C ASN A 45 -9.93 5.80 9.34
N LYS A 46 -9.13 4.86 9.83
CA LYS A 46 -9.49 3.96 10.95
C LYS A 46 -9.78 4.65 12.27
N GLU A 47 -9.20 5.83 12.53
CA GLU A 47 -9.40 6.53 13.79
C GLU A 47 -10.81 7.15 13.90
N ARG A 48 -11.42 7.56 12.78
CA ARG A 48 -12.72 8.25 12.75
C ARG A 48 -13.56 7.87 11.52
N PRO A 49 -13.88 6.58 11.31
CA PRO A 49 -14.66 6.13 10.16
C PRO A 49 -16.12 6.58 10.32
N ARG A 50 -16.54 7.56 9.52
CA ARG A 50 -17.92 8.09 9.51
C ARG A 50 -18.61 7.84 8.17
N ARG A 51 -19.90 7.47 8.20
CA ARG A 51 -20.73 7.26 7.00
C ARG A 51 -20.83 8.54 6.18
N SER A 52 -21.07 9.67 6.85
CA SER A 52 -21.10 11.00 6.25
C SER A 52 -19.79 11.34 5.53
N ALA A 53 -18.65 11.16 6.20
CA ALA A 53 -17.33 11.43 5.63
C ALA A 53 -17.02 10.51 4.44
N ALA A 54 -17.30 9.22 4.56
CA ALA A 54 -17.15 8.27 3.46
C ALA A 54 -18.02 8.66 2.26
N ARG A 55 -19.26 9.12 2.48
CA ARG A 55 -20.13 9.58 1.40
C ARG A 55 -19.56 10.79 0.68
N THR A 56 -19.09 11.78 1.43
CA THR A 56 -18.47 12.98 0.86
C THR A 56 -17.20 12.66 0.08
N ALA A 57 -16.40 11.69 0.54
CA ALA A 57 -15.18 11.28 -0.16
C ALA A 57 -15.48 10.52 -1.47
N LEU A 58 -16.43 9.57 -1.41
CA LEU A 58 -16.67 8.65 -2.52
C LEU A 58 -17.64 9.18 -3.58
N TRP A 59 -18.49 10.17 -3.28
CA TRP A 59 -19.46 10.67 -4.24
C TRP A 59 -19.40 12.19 -4.35
N GLU A 60 -19.32 12.67 -5.59
CA GLU A 60 -19.41 14.11 -5.92
C GLU A 60 -20.80 14.69 -5.62
N TYR A 61 -21.82 13.82 -5.60
CA TYR A 61 -23.21 14.19 -5.35
C TYR A 61 -23.77 13.42 -4.16
N ALA A 62 -24.74 14.03 -3.48
CA ALA A 62 -25.44 13.38 -2.37
C ALA A 62 -26.13 12.08 -2.85
N VAL A 63 -25.81 10.97 -2.20
CA VAL A 63 -26.45 9.67 -2.46
C VAL A 63 -27.44 9.29 -1.37
N SER A 64 -28.45 8.50 -1.76
CA SER A 64 -29.42 7.95 -0.81
C SER A 64 -28.76 6.99 0.19
N ASP A 65 -29.36 6.84 1.38
CA ASP A 65 -28.89 5.84 2.35
C ASP A 65 -28.97 4.42 1.79
N ALA A 66 -30.00 4.11 1.00
CA ALA A 66 -30.15 2.82 0.32
C ALA A 66 -28.97 2.52 -0.62
N THR A 67 -28.55 3.50 -1.42
CA THR A 67 -27.37 3.36 -2.31
C THR A 67 -26.12 3.02 -1.50
N PHE A 68 -25.86 3.79 -0.45
CA PHE A 68 -24.70 3.59 0.41
C PHE A 68 -24.74 2.22 1.12
N CYS A 69 -25.90 1.83 1.66
CA CYS A 69 -26.10 0.53 2.29
C CYS A 69 -25.81 -0.62 1.32
N THR A 70 -26.21 -0.51 0.04
CA THR A 70 -25.91 -1.56 -0.95
C THR A 70 -24.41 -1.71 -1.23
N VAL A 71 -23.63 -0.63 -1.12
CA VAL A 71 -22.17 -0.67 -1.26
C VAL A 71 -21.53 -1.31 -0.04
N ILE A 72 -21.97 -0.96 1.17
CA ILE A 72 -21.51 -1.63 2.41
C ILE A 72 -21.82 -3.13 2.36
N SER A 73 -23.02 -3.52 1.93
CA SER A 73 -23.39 -4.94 1.84
C SER A 73 -22.50 -5.71 0.86
N ASP A 74 -22.17 -5.12 -0.29
CA ASP A 74 -21.27 -5.77 -1.25
C ASP A 74 -19.82 -5.84 -0.72
N MET A 75 -19.36 -4.79 -0.04
CA MET A 75 -18.05 -4.78 0.63
C MET A 75 -17.95 -5.89 1.69
N ARG A 76 -18.95 -5.99 2.58
CA ARG A 76 -19.03 -7.03 3.61
C ARG A 76 -19.03 -8.43 3.02
N ARG A 77 -19.81 -8.64 1.94
CA ARG A 77 -19.88 -9.92 1.24
C ARG A 77 -18.51 -10.33 0.69
N GLY A 78 -17.82 -9.42 -0.01
CA GLY A 78 -16.49 -9.69 -0.56
C GLY A 78 -15.46 -10.08 0.52
N LEU A 79 -15.49 -9.42 1.67
CA LEU A 79 -14.62 -9.75 2.81
C LEU A 79 -14.98 -11.08 3.47
N GLN A 80 -16.27 -11.39 3.61
CA GLN A 80 -16.73 -12.66 4.17
C GLN A 80 -16.37 -13.85 3.29
N GLU A 81 -16.44 -13.69 1.97
CA GLU A 81 -15.99 -14.71 1.00
C GLU A 81 -14.48 -14.92 1.07
N LEU A 82 -13.70 -13.84 1.23
CA LEU A 82 -12.25 -13.89 1.33
C LEU A 82 -11.75 -14.59 2.60
N SER A 83 -12.42 -14.37 3.73
CA SER A 83 -12.04 -14.92 5.04
C SER A 83 -13.26 -15.50 5.78
N PRO A 84 -13.71 -16.72 5.43
CA PRO A 84 -14.94 -17.31 5.99
C PRO A 84 -14.79 -17.81 7.44
N ARG A 85 -13.56 -17.99 7.93
CA ARG A 85 -13.23 -18.67 9.19
C ARG A 85 -12.99 -17.74 10.38
N SER A 86 -13.14 -16.42 10.21
CA SER A 86 -13.16 -15.46 11.31
C SER A 86 -14.39 -15.77 12.18
N SER A 87 -14.24 -16.70 13.14
CA SER A 87 -15.32 -17.21 13.99
C SER A 87 -15.90 -16.15 14.93
N SER A 88 -15.26 -14.98 14.99
CA SER A 88 -15.91 -13.75 15.35
C SER A 88 -15.94 -12.80 14.16
N THR A 89 -17.09 -12.15 14.00
CA THR A 89 -17.27 -10.71 13.81
C THR A 89 -17.91 -10.26 12.51
N ASP A 90 -19.03 -9.56 12.66
CA ASP A 90 -19.55 -8.61 11.70
C ASP A 90 -18.41 -7.65 11.33
N TRP A 91 -17.74 -7.88 10.19
CA TRP A 91 -16.71 -6.99 9.61
C TRP A 91 -17.08 -5.50 9.75
N PHE A 92 -18.38 -5.24 9.60
CA PHE A 92 -19.01 -3.96 9.84
C PHE A 92 -20.39 -4.21 10.42
N ARG A 93 -20.62 -3.99 11.72
CA ARG A 93 -21.97 -4.11 12.30
C ARG A 93 -22.89 -3.06 11.67
N PRO A 94 -24.15 -3.40 11.34
CA PRO A 94 -25.11 -2.40 10.94
C PRO A 94 -25.33 -1.43 12.11
N THR A 95 -24.77 -0.24 12.01
CA THR A 95 -25.04 0.86 12.93
C THR A 95 -26.04 1.80 12.26
N TYR A 96 -27.09 2.18 13.00
CA TYR A 96 -28.00 3.28 12.62
C TYR A 96 -27.42 4.66 12.99
N THR A 97 -26.13 4.70 13.32
CA THR A 97 -25.39 5.90 13.69
C THR A 97 -24.41 6.27 12.59
N ASP A 98 -23.88 7.49 12.63
CA ASP A 98 -22.90 7.95 11.64
C ASP A 98 -21.54 7.24 11.79
N ALA A 99 -21.29 6.53 12.89
CA ALA A 99 -20.05 5.79 13.12
C ALA A 99 -20.07 4.43 12.40
N ILE A 100 -18.97 4.08 11.74
CA ILE A 100 -18.75 2.75 11.15
C ILE A 100 -17.79 1.98 12.06
N THR A 101 -18.25 0.91 12.71
CA THR A 101 -17.38 0.08 13.55
C THR A 101 -16.65 -0.96 12.72
N MET A 102 -15.32 -0.98 12.79
CA MET A 102 -14.46 -2.00 12.20
C MET A 102 -13.94 -2.91 13.30
N ASP A 103 -14.43 -4.15 13.35
CA ASP A 103 -14.05 -5.11 14.41
C ASP A 103 -12.86 -6.02 14.00
N THR A 104 -12.24 -5.80 12.82
CA THR A 104 -11.20 -6.68 12.26
C THR A 104 -9.83 -6.02 12.18
N GLU A 105 -8.77 -6.83 12.27
CA GLU A 105 -7.39 -6.52 11.86
C GLU A 105 -7.30 -6.38 10.33
N LEU A 106 -7.95 -5.36 9.78
CA LEU A 106 -7.67 -4.85 8.43
C LEU A 106 -6.34 -4.08 8.51
N VAL A 107 -5.39 -4.37 7.65
CA VAL A 107 -4.12 -3.63 7.55
C VAL A 107 -3.89 -3.21 6.11
N THR A 108 -3.21 -2.10 5.89
CA THR A 108 -2.75 -1.67 4.57
C THR A 108 -1.29 -2.09 4.36
N ASP A 109 -0.89 -2.31 3.11
CA ASP A 109 0.53 -2.49 2.80
C ASP A 109 1.38 -1.27 3.19
N ALA A 110 0.81 -0.07 3.18
CA ALA A 110 1.45 1.14 3.72
C ALA A 110 1.72 1.06 5.23
N GLU A 111 0.74 0.63 6.04
CA GLU A 111 0.96 0.42 7.49
C GLU A 111 2.04 -0.64 7.74
N LEU A 112 2.06 -1.70 6.93
CA LEU A 112 3.11 -2.72 7.00
C LEU A 112 4.48 -2.13 6.66
N ILE A 113 4.61 -1.37 5.56
CA ILE A 113 5.87 -0.70 5.18
C ILE A 113 6.35 0.22 6.30
N MET A 114 5.46 1.08 6.83
CA MET A 114 5.79 1.99 7.91
C MET A 114 6.29 1.24 9.15
N GLN A 115 5.58 0.19 9.58
CA GLN A 115 5.98 -0.61 10.74
C GLN A 115 7.33 -1.31 10.53
N ARG A 116 7.57 -1.90 9.35
CA ARG A 116 8.81 -2.62 9.05
C ARG A 116 9.99 -1.66 8.86
N LEU A 117 9.75 -0.48 8.29
CA LEU A 117 10.75 0.58 8.20
C LEU A 117 11.20 1.04 9.59
N GLU A 118 10.26 1.32 10.49
CA GLU A 118 10.58 1.72 11.86
C GLU A 118 11.28 0.62 12.66
N THR A 119 10.93 -0.64 12.41
CA THR A 119 11.61 -1.80 13.02
C THR A 119 13.04 -1.94 12.49
N PHE A 120 13.22 -1.83 11.17
CA PHE A 120 14.52 -1.88 10.51
C PHE A 120 15.46 -0.75 10.97
N ARG A 121 14.94 0.47 11.16
CA ARG A 121 15.69 1.61 11.71
C ARG A 121 16.25 1.34 13.10
N LYS A 122 15.52 0.57 13.92
CA LYS A 122 15.93 0.19 15.28
C LYS A 122 16.87 -1.00 15.28
N ASP A 123 16.66 -1.96 14.37
CA ASP A 123 17.48 -3.16 14.22
C ASP A 123 17.70 -3.48 12.73
N PRO A 124 18.86 -3.15 12.18
CA PRO A 124 19.16 -3.42 10.77
C PRO A 124 19.18 -4.91 10.39
N ASN A 125 19.17 -5.84 11.34
CA ASN A 125 19.03 -7.27 11.04
C ASN A 125 17.61 -7.62 10.54
N MET A 126 16.63 -6.74 10.76
CA MET A 126 15.24 -6.91 10.33
C MET A 126 15.00 -6.49 8.87
N TRP A 127 16.05 -6.27 8.08
CA TRP A 127 15.97 -5.85 6.68
C TRP A 127 15.07 -6.75 5.83
N LYS A 128 15.02 -8.05 6.12
CA LYS A 128 14.20 -9.03 5.38
C LYS A 128 12.72 -8.69 5.48
N GLU A 129 12.25 -8.32 6.67
CA GLU A 129 10.84 -7.99 6.86
C GLU A 129 10.45 -6.72 6.08
N LEU A 130 11.36 -5.74 5.98
CA LEU A 130 11.16 -4.55 5.16
C LEU A 130 11.20 -4.88 3.65
N ALA A 131 12.16 -5.70 3.23
CA ALA A 131 12.28 -6.15 1.86
C ALA A 131 11.02 -6.92 1.40
N ASP A 132 10.52 -7.82 2.24
CA ASP A 132 9.34 -8.65 1.96
C ASP A 132 8.11 -7.79 1.65
N VAL A 133 7.90 -6.69 2.39
CA VAL A 133 6.77 -5.78 2.15
C VAL A 133 7.03 -4.87 0.95
N LEU A 134 8.23 -4.29 0.81
CA LEU A 134 8.57 -3.41 -0.30
C LEU A 134 8.49 -4.11 -1.66
N PHE A 135 8.89 -5.37 -1.74
CA PHE A 135 8.87 -6.10 -3.01
C PHE A 135 7.48 -6.49 -3.49
N THR A 136 6.45 -6.25 -2.66
CA THR A 136 5.05 -6.35 -3.08
C THR A 136 4.53 -5.08 -3.79
N ILE A 137 5.31 -3.99 -3.81
CA ILE A 137 4.96 -2.76 -4.54
C ILE A 137 4.87 -3.05 -6.05
N ARG A 138 3.73 -2.69 -6.62
CA ARG A 138 3.40 -2.94 -8.03
C ARG A 138 3.52 -1.70 -8.90
N ASP A 139 3.09 -0.56 -8.40
CA ASP A 139 3.02 0.72 -9.10
C ASP A 139 2.80 1.86 -8.08
N ALA A 140 2.61 3.08 -8.57
CA ALA A 140 2.14 4.22 -7.80
C ALA A 140 0.85 3.90 -7.00
N PRO A 141 0.61 4.58 -5.85
CA PRO A 141 -0.61 4.42 -5.08
C PRO A 141 -1.86 4.58 -5.95
N PHE A 142 -2.80 3.63 -5.84
CA PHE A 142 -4.08 3.66 -6.54
C PHE A 142 -4.01 3.67 -8.08
N ALA A 143 -2.90 3.21 -8.67
CA ALA A 143 -2.72 3.22 -10.12
C ALA A 143 -3.92 2.59 -10.86
N GLY A 144 -4.46 3.32 -11.85
CA GLY A 144 -5.62 2.89 -12.64
C GLY A 144 -6.98 3.13 -11.98
N THR A 145 -7.05 3.91 -10.89
CA THR A 145 -8.33 4.38 -10.32
C THR A 145 -8.45 5.90 -10.33
N GLU A 146 -9.66 6.39 -10.07
CA GLU A 146 -10.00 7.82 -9.98
C GLU A 146 -10.43 8.19 -8.55
N PHE A 147 -9.61 7.84 -7.55
CA PHE A 147 -9.90 8.17 -6.15
C PHE A 147 -9.60 9.64 -5.86
N SER A 148 -10.48 10.54 -6.32
CA SER A 148 -10.28 12.00 -6.24
C SER A 148 -9.99 12.51 -4.83
N TRP A 149 -10.60 11.89 -3.80
CA TRP A 149 -10.36 12.24 -2.40
C TRP A 149 -8.90 12.02 -1.97
N ALA A 150 -8.19 11.05 -2.55
CA ALA A 150 -6.83 10.69 -2.16
C ALA A 150 -5.80 11.76 -2.57
N ASP A 151 -6.07 12.48 -3.66
CA ASP A 151 -5.24 13.61 -4.08
C ASP A 151 -5.60 14.87 -3.29
N LEU A 152 -6.90 15.09 -3.01
CA LEU A 152 -7.38 16.26 -2.30
C LEU A 152 -6.88 16.36 -0.85
N ASP A 153 -6.78 15.24 -0.14
CA ASP A 153 -6.29 15.20 1.24
C ASP A 153 -4.78 14.86 1.34
N GLY A 154 -4.10 14.74 0.19
CA GLY A 154 -2.68 14.43 0.10
C GLY A 154 -2.31 12.97 0.44
N THR A 155 -3.28 12.06 0.52
CA THR A 155 -3.03 10.62 0.71
C THR A 155 -2.08 10.05 -0.32
N THR A 156 -2.27 10.32 -1.61
CA THR A 156 -1.38 9.84 -2.68
C THR A 156 0.06 10.26 -2.42
N THR A 157 0.28 11.54 -2.10
CA THR A 157 1.58 12.11 -1.77
C THR A 157 2.23 11.43 -0.56
N ARG A 158 1.47 11.25 0.53
CA ARG A 158 1.98 10.61 1.76
C ARG A 158 2.41 9.16 1.50
N LEU A 159 1.62 8.40 0.74
CA LEU A 159 1.93 7.02 0.38
C LEU A 159 3.16 6.93 -0.52
N THR A 160 3.28 7.84 -1.49
CA THR A 160 4.46 7.95 -2.36
C THR A 160 5.71 8.24 -1.55
N ILE A 161 5.67 9.24 -0.66
CA ILE A 161 6.82 9.60 0.20
C ILE A 161 7.25 8.40 1.04
N LEU A 162 6.31 7.68 1.67
CA LEU A 162 6.62 6.50 2.48
C LEU A 162 7.34 5.41 1.68
N ALA A 163 6.88 5.13 0.45
CA ALA A 163 7.50 4.10 -0.39
C ALA A 163 8.91 4.50 -0.83
N ILE A 164 9.11 5.77 -1.18
CA ILE A 164 10.43 6.30 -1.55
C ILE A 164 11.38 6.26 -0.35
N GLU A 165 10.96 6.78 0.80
CA GLU A 165 11.75 6.77 2.03
C GLU A 165 12.18 5.35 2.42
N ALA A 166 11.25 4.39 2.42
CA ALA A 166 11.53 3.00 2.73
C ALA A 166 12.48 2.34 1.71
N SER A 167 12.27 2.62 0.42
CA SER A 167 13.09 2.08 -0.67
C SER A 167 14.50 2.63 -0.64
N SER A 168 14.66 3.95 -0.53
CA SER A 168 15.98 4.62 -0.42
C SER A 168 16.74 4.13 0.82
N THR A 169 16.05 4.02 1.96
CA THR A 169 16.66 3.56 3.22
C THR A 169 17.22 2.13 3.08
N LEU A 170 16.46 1.19 2.52
CA LEU A 170 16.93 -0.18 2.31
C LEU A 170 18.00 -0.27 1.22
N ALA A 171 17.83 0.48 0.13
CA ALA A 171 18.76 0.47 -0.99
C ALA A 171 20.14 0.99 -0.59
N GLN A 172 20.20 2.11 0.14
CA GLN A 172 21.45 2.67 0.64
C GLN A 172 22.14 1.73 1.63
N TRP A 173 21.37 1.14 2.56
CA TRP A 173 21.91 0.18 3.52
C TRP A 173 22.53 -1.05 2.86
N ALA A 174 21.90 -1.56 1.79
CA ALA A 174 22.39 -2.69 1.02
C ALA A 174 23.63 -2.32 0.20
N ARG A 175 23.63 -1.12 -0.41
CA ARG A 175 24.77 -0.56 -1.15
C ARG A 175 26.01 -0.45 -0.27
N ASP A 176 25.88 0.07 0.95
CA ASP A 176 27.00 0.22 1.90
C ASP A 176 27.65 -1.13 2.27
N ARG A 177 26.93 -2.24 2.07
CA ARG A 177 27.38 -3.61 2.34
C ARG A 177 27.83 -4.36 1.07
N GLY A 178 27.76 -3.72 -0.09
CA GLY A 178 28.06 -4.34 -1.37
C GLY A 178 26.99 -5.33 -1.85
N ASP A 179 25.82 -5.40 -1.22
CA ASP A 179 24.71 -6.24 -1.67
C ASP A 179 23.96 -5.57 -2.82
N SER A 180 24.54 -5.69 -4.02
CA SER A 180 24.02 -5.05 -5.24
C SER A 180 22.63 -5.58 -5.61
N SER A 181 22.36 -6.88 -5.37
CA SER A 181 21.08 -7.50 -5.71
C SER A 181 19.95 -6.92 -4.85
N LEU A 182 20.18 -6.79 -3.54
CA LEU A 182 19.21 -6.19 -2.64
C LEU A 182 19.03 -4.70 -2.91
N ALA A 183 20.12 -3.97 -3.13
CA ALA A 183 20.09 -2.54 -3.42
C ALA A 183 19.26 -2.24 -4.69
N LEU A 184 19.50 -2.98 -5.79
CA LEU A 184 18.76 -2.80 -7.04
C LEU A 184 17.28 -3.18 -6.92
N ARG A 185 16.92 -4.25 -6.19
CA ARG A 185 15.51 -4.59 -5.96
C ARG A 185 14.78 -3.55 -5.12
N ALA A 186 15.42 -3.02 -4.08
CA ALA A 186 14.86 -1.94 -3.26
C ALA A 186 14.68 -0.66 -4.10
N THR A 187 15.68 -0.32 -4.91
CA THR A 187 15.64 0.80 -5.85
C THR A 187 14.48 0.67 -6.84
N SER A 188 14.33 -0.50 -7.46
CA SER A 188 13.24 -0.79 -8.40
C SER A 188 11.86 -0.65 -7.73
N ALA A 189 11.70 -1.03 -6.46
CA ALA A 189 10.44 -0.89 -5.75
C ALA A 189 10.02 0.59 -5.64
N GLY A 190 10.94 1.49 -5.29
CA GLY A 190 10.68 2.92 -5.23
C GLY A 190 10.46 3.55 -6.62
N LEU A 191 11.24 3.14 -7.63
CA LEU A 191 11.09 3.66 -9.00
C LEU A 191 9.77 3.24 -9.68
N LYS A 192 9.15 2.12 -9.27
CA LYS A 192 7.77 1.82 -9.69
C LYS A 192 6.76 2.85 -9.22
N VAL A 193 7.01 3.48 -8.07
CA VAL A 193 6.12 4.49 -7.47
C VAL A 193 6.43 5.88 -8.01
N LEU A 194 7.73 6.23 -8.10
CA LEU A 194 8.19 7.50 -8.65
C LEU A 194 9.39 7.26 -9.58
N PRO A 195 9.16 7.06 -10.89
CA PRO A 195 10.23 6.75 -11.85
C PRO A 195 11.33 7.83 -11.96
N GLY A 196 11.00 9.08 -11.61
CA GLY A 196 11.94 10.21 -11.64
C GLY A 196 12.63 10.50 -10.31
N CYS A 197 12.63 9.58 -9.34
CA CYS A 197 13.27 9.80 -8.05
C CYS A 197 14.80 9.83 -8.18
N GLU A 198 15.40 11.03 -8.10
CA GLU A 198 16.84 11.25 -8.32
C GLU A 198 17.72 10.39 -7.39
N GLU A 199 17.42 10.35 -6.09
CA GLU A 199 18.18 9.56 -5.10
C GLU A 199 18.26 8.07 -5.48
N LEU A 200 17.15 7.50 -5.92
CA LEU A 200 17.08 6.10 -6.33
C LEU A 200 17.80 5.86 -7.66
N LEU A 201 17.69 6.78 -8.61
CA LEU A 201 18.40 6.72 -9.89
C LEU A 201 19.92 6.79 -9.69
N GLU A 202 20.41 7.58 -8.74
CA GLU A 202 21.83 7.65 -8.38
C GLU A 202 22.33 6.31 -7.81
N ILE A 203 21.53 5.64 -6.97
CA ILE A 203 21.86 4.30 -6.47
C ILE A 203 21.91 3.30 -7.62
N GLU A 204 20.91 3.28 -8.52
CA GLU A 204 20.89 2.40 -9.70
C GLU A 204 22.14 2.58 -10.56
N GLN A 205 22.50 3.83 -10.86
CA GLN A 205 23.68 4.17 -11.67
C GLN A 205 24.99 3.72 -11.02
N SER A 206 25.08 3.71 -9.69
CA SER A 206 26.30 3.28 -8.99
C SER A 206 26.67 1.81 -9.21
N PHE A 207 25.71 0.99 -9.68
CA PHE A 207 25.92 -0.42 -10.02
C PHE A 207 26.07 -0.67 -11.52
N LEU A 208 25.85 0.33 -12.37
CA LEU A 208 26.14 0.21 -13.79
C LEU A 208 27.66 0.24 -14.00
N PRO A 209 28.22 -0.64 -14.85
CA PRO A 209 29.62 -0.54 -15.20
C PRO A 209 29.88 0.83 -15.82
N ALA A 210 30.92 1.53 -15.33
CA ALA A 210 31.34 2.80 -15.90
C ALA A 210 31.49 2.59 -17.41
N VAL A 211 30.60 3.22 -18.19
CA VAL A 211 30.73 3.23 -19.64
C VAL A 211 32.04 3.94 -19.91
N SER A 212 33.08 3.15 -20.22
CA SER A 212 34.37 3.64 -20.66
C SER A 212 34.12 4.37 -21.98
N THR A 213 33.81 5.66 -21.87
CA THR A 213 33.84 6.61 -22.98
C THR A 213 35.30 6.86 -23.30
N SER A 214 35.97 5.83 -23.84
CA SER A 214 37.20 6.00 -24.59
C SER A 214 36.84 6.67 -25.92
N ARG A 215 36.60 7.98 -25.89
CA ARG A 215 36.70 8.80 -27.10
C ARG A 215 38.18 8.89 -27.45
N SER A 216 38.69 7.83 -28.08
CA SER A 216 39.83 7.93 -28.98
C SER A 216 39.41 8.87 -30.12
N ARG A 217 39.71 10.15 -29.98
CA ARG A 217 39.87 11.04 -31.12
C ARG A 217 41.35 11.04 -31.49
N ARG A 218 41.77 9.99 -32.17
CA ARG A 218 42.77 10.13 -33.24
C ARG A 218 42.05 10.75 -34.42
N PHE A 219 42.37 12.01 -34.71
CA PHE A 219 42.31 12.51 -36.07
C PHE A 219 43.64 13.25 -36.29
N GLY A 220 44.40 12.72 -37.25
CA GLY A 220 45.51 13.44 -37.88
C GLY A 220 45.00 14.36 -38.98
#